data_AF-A0A3D1HP23-F1
#
_entry.id   AF-A0A3D1HP23-F1
#
_cell.length_a   1.000
_cell.length_b   1.000
_cell.length_c   1.000
_cell.angle_alpha   90.00
_cell.angle_beta   90.00
_cell.angle_gamma   90.00
#
_symmetry.space_group_name_H-M   'P 1'
#
loop_
_entity.id
_entity.type
_entity.pdbx_description
1 polymer ?
#
loop_
_entity_poly.entity_id
_entity_poly.type
_entity_poly.pdbx_seq_one_letter_code
_entity_poly.pdbx_strand_id
1 'polypeptide(L)'
;MKNSKTVLIDKNPGRNSQTFGVARELGTSVDLIHEPSVGVVGNKGDSQCYIGVGPKVQTIHDALLARIGTEGDKMSMRLVQPEFTIATS
;
A
#
# COMPACT_ATOMS: atom_id res chain seq x y z
N MET A 1 -21.04 16.45 -24.50
CA MET A 1 -19.83 15.93 -25.20
C MET A 1 -18.61 16.35 -24.39
N LYS A 2 -17.84 15.40 -23.82
CA LYS A 2 -16.51 15.74 -23.24
C LYS A 2 -15.56 16.05 -24.39
N ASN A 3 -14.92 17.23 -24.35
CA ASN A 3 -13.99 17.68 -25.37
C ASN A 3 -12.81 16.69 -25.45
N SER A 4 -12.62 16.02 -26.59
CA SER A 4 -11.64 14.94 -26.75
C SER A 4 -10.18 15.41 -26.73
N LYS A 5 -9.95 16.73 -26.63
CA LYS A 5 -8.63 17.37 -26.62
C LYS A 5 -8.24 17.94 -25.25
N THR A 6 -8.95 17.61 -24.17
CA THR A 6 -8.56 18.10 -22.83
C THR A 6 -7.26 17.44 -22.40
N VAL A 7 -6.20 18.25 -22.29
CA VAL A 7 -4.92 17.83 -21.70
C VAL A 7 -5.14 17.62 -20.20
N LEU A 8 -4.93 16.39 -19.73
CA LEU A 8 -4.95 16.08 -18.31
C LEU A 8 -3.57 16.41 -17.75
N ILE A 9 -3.48 17.55 -17.05
CA ILE A 9 -2.24 17.96 -16.37
C ILE A 9 -2.20 17.24 -15.02
N ASP A 10 -1.22 16.35 -14.85
CA ASP A 10 -0.90 15.79 -13.55
C ASP A 10 -0.36 16.91 -12.64
N LYS A 11 -0.96 17.07 -11.46
CA LYS A 11 -0.53 18.06 -10.46
C LYS A 11 0.63 17.56 -9.60
N ASN A 12 0.99 16.28 -9.68
CA ASN A 12 2.08 15.64 -8.94
C ASN A 12 3.01 14.83 -9.87
N PRO A 13 3.54 15.45 -10.95
CA PRO A 13 4.35 14.75 -11.94
C PRO A 13 5.58 14.10 -11.27
N GLY A 14 5.90 12.88 -11.69
CA GLY A 14 6.98 12.07 -11.10
C GLY A 14 6.59 11.39 -9.79
N ARG A 15 5.97 12.11 -8.84
CA ARG A 15 5.53 11.56 -7.54
C ARG A 15 4.40 10.53 -7.67
N ASN A 16 3.53 10.73 -8.66
CA ASN A 16 2.43 9.80 -8.94
C ASN A 16 2.89 8.48 -9.57
N SER A 17 3.95 8.51 -10.39
CA SER A 17 4.37 7.34 -11.16
C SER A 17 4.60 6.09 -10.28
N GLN A 18 5.29 6.27 -9.16
CA GLN A 18 5.63 5.20 -8.23
C GLN A 18 4.40 4.71 -7.46
N THR A 19 3.59 5.63 -6.93
CA THR A 19 2.42 5.25 -6.10
C THR A 19 1.32 4.61 -6.93
N PHE A 20 1.13 5.01 -8.20
CA PHE A 20 0.25 4.32 -9.14
C PHE A 20 0.71 2.88 -9.41
N GLY A 21 2.02 2.68 -9.61
CA GLY A 21 2.60 1.35 -9.81
C GLY A 21 2.35 0.44 -8.61
N VAL A 22 2.61 0.94 -7.40
CA VAL A 22 2.38 0.20 -6.16
C VAL A 22 0.89 -0.11 -5.96
N ALA A 23 -0.01 0.86 -6.20
CA ALA A 23 -1.45 0.62 -6.07
C ALA A 23 -1.92 -0.51 -7.00
N ARG A 24 -1.44 -0.53 -8.25
CA ARG A 24 -1.76 -1.60 -9.21
C ARG A 24 -1.19 -2.95 -8.80
N GLU A 25 0.07 -2.98 -8.36
CA GLU A 25 0.74 -4.22 -7.92
C GLU A 25 0.06 -4.82 -6.70
N LEU A 26 -0.38 -3.99 -5.75
CA LEU A 26 -1.08 -4.41 -4.53
C LEU A 26 -2.59 -4.67 -4.74
N GLY A 27 -3.14 -4.37 -5.92
CA GLY A 27 -4.58 -4.47 -6.18
C GLY A 27 -5.43 -3.47 -5.39
N THR A 28 -4.90 -2.29 -5.09
CA THR A 28 -5.59 -1.22 -4.35
C THR A 28 -6.08 -0.12 -5.31
N SER A 29 -7.03 0.71 -4.87
CA SER A 29 -7.52 1.81 -5.70
C SER A 29 -6.43 2.86 -5.95
N VAL A 30 -6.24 3.22 -7.22
CA VAL A 30 -5.35 4.31 -7.63
C VAL A 30 -5.83 5.69 -7.16
N ASP A 31 -7.10 5.82 -6.78
CA ASP A 31 -7.63 7.08 -6.27
C ASP A 31 -7.11 7.38 -4.86
N LEU A 32 -6.60 6.37 -4.14
CA LEU A 32 -6.11 6.48 -2.76
C LEU A 32 -4.62 6.86 -2.66
N ILE A 33 -3.91 7.03 -3.78
CA ILE A 33 -2.44 7.23 -3.78
C ILE A 33 -1.96 8.50 -3.05
N HIS A 34 -2.88 9.43 -2.79
CA HIS A 34 -2.64 10.68 -2.08
C HIS A 34 -3.16 10.69 -0.64
N GLU A 35 -3.85 9.62 -0.22
CA GLU A 35 -4.33 9.45 1.16
C GLU A 35 -3.17 9.11 2.12
N PRO A 36 -3.37 9.28 3.43
CA PRO A 36 -2.42 8.83 4.44
C PRO A 36 -2.08 7.34 4.27
N SER A 37 -0.82 6.98 4.53
CA SER A 37 -0.36 5.61 4.34
C SER A 37 -0.60 4.74 5.57
N VAL A 38 -0.91 3.47 5.32
CA VAL A 38 -0.92 2.39 6.32
C VAL A 38 -0.13 1.21 5.79
N GLY A 39 0.56 0.49 6.67
CA GLY A 39 1.36 -0.68 6.31
C GLY A 39 1.62 -1.56 7.52
N VAL A 40 2.28 -2.68 7.29
CA VAL A 40 2.65 -3.64 8.33
C VAL A 40 4.16 -3.81 8.30
N VAL A 41 4.79 -3.63 9.47
CA VAL A 41 6.22 -3.85 9.64
C VAL A 41 6.44 -5.11 10.47
N GLY A 42 7.19 -6.06 9.94
CA GLY A 42 7.63 -7.25 10.68
C GLY A 42 9.04 -7.10 11.21
N ASN A 43 9.31 -7.54 12.42
CA ASN A 43 10.68 -7.64 12.92
C ASN A 43 11.24 -9.05 12.67
N LYS A 44 12.35 -9.17 11.95
CA LYS A 44 13.05 -10.45 11.68
C LYS A 44 14.39 -10.51 12.41
N GLY A 45 14.96 -11.71 12.51
CA GLY A 45 16.28 -11.98 13.08
C GLY A 45 16.75 -13.38 12.73
N ASP A 46 17.87 -13.82 13.30
CA ASP A 46 18.57 -15.08 12.95
C ASP A 46 18.13 -16.29 13.79
N SER A 47 17.18 -16.11 14.71
CA SER A 47 16.65 -17.20 15.54
C SER A 47 15.33 -17.77 15.01
N GLN A 48 15.01 -19.00 15.43
CA GLN A 48 13.81 -19.72 14.97
C GLN A 48 12.49 -19.01 15.30
N CYS A 49 12.47 -18.11 16.29
CA CYS A 49 11.24 -17.39 16.67
C CYS A 49 10.74 -16.46 15.55
N TYR A 50 11.61 -16.08 14.61
CA TYR A 50 11.30 -15.18 13.49
C TYR A 50 10.71 -15.87 12.26
N ILE A 51 10.75 -17.21 12.18
CA ILE A 51 10.27 -17.99 11.01
C ILE A 51 8.81 -17.64 10.68
N GLY A 52 7.97 -17.48 11.70
CA GLY A 52 6.55 -17.19 11.54
C GLY A 52 6.21 -15.72 11.24
N VAL A 53 7.17 -14.80 11.26
CA VAL A 53 6.87 -13.35 11.11
C VAL A 53 6.40 -13.01 9.72
N GLY A 54 7.02 -13.57 8.67
CA GLY A 54 6.62 -13.33 7.28
C GLY A 54 5.14 -13.62 7.02
N PRO A 55 4.68 -14.86 7.29
CA PRO A 55 3.26 -15.21 7.15
C PRO A 55 2.33 -14.33 7.98
N LYS A 56 2.69 -14.00 9.24
CA LYS A 56 1.87 -13.12 10.09
C LYS A 56 1.70 -11.73 9.49
N VAL A 57 2.79 -11.14 8.99
CA VAL A 57 2.77 -9.84 8.34
C VAL A 57 1.89 -9.87 7.10
N GLN A 58 2.02 -10.90 6.26
CA GLN A 58 1.20 -11.04 5.06
C GLN A 58 -0.28 -11.15 5.41
N THR A 59 -0.65 -11.98 6.38
CA THR A 59 -2.06 -12.13 6.81
C THR A 59 -2.66 -10.80 7.30
N ILE A 60 -1.90 -10.00 8.04
CA ILE A 60 -2.37 -8.67 8.49
C ILE A 60 -2.47 -7.72 7.30
N HIS A 61 -1.51 -7.76 6.38
CA HIS A 61 -1.50 -6.94 5.17
C HIS A 61 -2.72 -7.22 4.27
N ASP A 62 -3.04 -8.50 4.02
CA ASP A 62 -4.24 -8.90 3.27
C ASP A 62 -5.53 -8.46 3.98
N ALA A 63 -5.55 -8.53 5.31
CA ALA A 63 -6.67 -8.06 6.11
C ALA A 63 -6.85 -6.53 6.03
N LEU A 64 -5.76 -5.76 5.95
CA LEU A 64 -5.83 -4.31 5.71
C LEU A 64 -6.33 -4.02 4.29
N LEU A 65 -5.80 -4.73 3.29
CA LEU A 65 -6.22 -4.58 1.89
C LEU A 65 -7.74 -4.75 1.75
N ALA A 66 -8.32 -5.78 2.37
CA ALA A 66 -9.76 -6.05 2.33
C ALA A 66 -10.63 -4.92 2.93
N ARG A 67 -10.05 -4.08 3.80
CA ARG A 67 -10.75 -2.99 4.50
C ARG A 67 -10.46 -1.61 3.92
N ILE A 68 -9.61 -1.52 2.90
CA ILE A 68 -9.25 -0.27 2.24
C ILE A 68 -10.13 -0.05 1.01
N GLY A 69 -10.58 1.20 0.82
CA GLY A 69 -11.37 1.58 -0.34
C GLY A 69 -12.01 2.96 -0.17
N THR A 70 -12.95 3.26 -1.07
CA THR A 70 -13.69 4.52 -1.11
C THR A 70 -15.15 4.36 -0.70
N GLU A 71 -15.58 3.14 -0.40
CA GLU A 71 -16.91 2.86 0.15
C GLU A 71 -17.03 3.30 1.62
N GLY A 72 -18.24 3.62 2.07
CA GLY A 72 -18.47 4.28 3.37
C GLY A 72 -18.09 3.47 4.61
N ASP A 73 -17.96 2.15 4.49
CA ASP A 73 -17.53 1.23 5.55
C ASP A 73 -16.02 0.91 5.49
N LYS A 74 -15.31 1.42 4.49
CA LYS A 74 -13.88 1.19 4.28
C LYS A 74 -13.03 2.39 4.70
N MET A 75 -11.76 2.10 4.93
CA MET A 75 -10.76 3.11 5.26
C MET A 75 -10.16 3.71 3.98
N SER A 76 -10.27 5.03 3.83
CA SER A 76 -9.60 5.78 2.77
C SER A 76 -8.13 5.98 3.11
N MET A 77 -7.33 4.92 2.92
CA MET A 77 -5.91 4.89 3.25
C MET A 77 -5.11 4.31 2.08
N ARG A 78 -3.86 4.75 1.93
CA ARG A 78 -2.92 4.18 0.97
C ARG A 78 -2.16 3.00 1.57
N LEU A 79 -2.44 1.80 1.11
CA LEU A 79 -1.67 0.63 1.51
C LEU A 79 -0.25 0.68 0.92
N VAL A 80 0.77 0.48 1.77
CA VAL A 80 2.16 0.29 1.33
C VAL A 80 2.55 -1.18 1.39
N GLN A 81 3.64 -1.55 0.72
CA GLN A 81 4.16 -2.92 0.78
C GLN A 81 4.57 -3.29 2.20
N PRO A 82 4.53 -4.58 2.58
CA PRO A 82 5.12 -5.04 3.83
C PRO A 82 6.59 -4.66 3.94
N GLU A 83 7.00 -4.17 5.10
CA GLU A 83 8.40 -3.88 5.40
C GLU A 83 8.92 -4.78 6.51
N PHE A 84 10.23 -5.03 6.51
CA PHE A 84 10.86 -5.86 7.52
C PHE A 84 12.11 -5.19 8.09
N THR A 85 12.18 -5.11 9.42
CA THR A 85 13.39 -4.71 10.14
C THR A 85 14.24 -5.94 10.45
N ILE A 86 15.54 -5.71 10.66
CA ILE A 86 16.47 -6.72 11.14
C ILE A 86 16.81 -6.38 12.59
N ALA A 87 16.37 -7.24 13.51
CA ALA A 87 16.85 -7.23 14.87
C ALA A 87 18.28 -7.77 14.89
N THR A 88 19.24 -6.91 15.22
CA THR A 88 20.61 -7.29 15.54
C THR A 88 20.77 -7.24 17.06
N SER A 89 21.24 -8.34 17.66
CA SER A 89 21.61 -8.40 19.08
C SER A 89 23.01 -7.83 19.33
#